data_AF-G0ECN9-F1
#
_entry.id   AF-G0ECN9-F1
#
_cell.length_a   1.000
_cell.length_b   1.000
_cell.length_c   1.000
_cell.angle_alpha   90.00
_cell.angle_beta   90.00
_cell.angle_gamma   90.00
#
_symmetry.space_group_name_H-M   'P 1'
#
loop_
_entity.id
_entity.type
_entity.pdbx_description
1 polymer ?
#
loop_
_entity_poly.entity_id
_entity_poly.type
_entity_poly.pdbx_seq_one_letter_code
_entity_poly.pdbx_strand_id
1 'polypeptide(L)'
;MDVSGREIAEYLRELMREFRRNPLINASNVFYAGMVIAVLGMIKDSPYLKIIGDILSDSTDKIRNLIVAKYSVLGTLGEFQAAYTKLAEATVEEIYRLVNVVADIIEEGDARDARLADVLNKLYDLLVVKLPVMGVSVTIEAPEE
;
A
#
# COMPACT_ATOMS: atom_id res chain seq x y z
N MET A 1 -17.70 -22.62 8.80
CA MET A 1 -17.01 -21.58 9.58
C MET A 1 -17.48 -20.26 9.02
N ASP A 2 -18.29 -19.54 9.79
CA ASP A 2 -18.82 -18.24 9.38
C ASP A 2 -17.88 -17.17 9.93
N VAL A 3 -16.78 -16.91 9.21
CA VAL A 3 -15.91 -15.79 9.54
C VAL A 3 -16.68 -14.55 9.11
N SER A 4 -17.09 -13.74 10.07
CA SER A 4 -17.93 -12.57 9.78
C SER A 4 -17.11 -11.52 9.03
N GLY A 5 -17.72 -10.82 8.07
CA GLY A 5 -17.05 -9.72 7.35
C GLY A 5 -16.50 -8.65 8.30
N ARG A 6 -17.15 -8.47 9.46
CA ARG A 6 -16.71 -7.61 10.54
C ARG A 6 -15.38 -8.01 11.15
N GLU A 7 -15.17 -9.29 11.49
CA GLU A 7 -13.89 -9.74 12.06
C GLU A 7 -12.73 -9.54 11.08
N ILE A 8 -12.97 -9.78 9.79
CA ILE A 8 -11.98 -9.52 8.73
C ILE A 8 -11.68 -8.02 8.64
N ALA A 9 -12.71 -7.19 8.65
CA ALA A 9 -12.54 -5.74 8.61
C ALA A 9 -11.77 -5.22 9.83
N GLU A 10 -12.12 -5.68 11.04
CA GLU A 10 -11.40 -5.32 12.28
C GLU A 10 -9.92 -5.73 12.21
N TYR A 11 -9.63 -6.94 11.72
CA TYR A 11 -8.25 -7.41 11.53
C TYR A 11 -7.46 -6.56 10.52
N LEU A 12 -8.05 -6.23 9.38
CA LEU A 12 -7.43 -5.34 8.39
C LEU A 12 -7.12 -3.96 8.99
N ARG A 13 -8.05 -3.40 9.77
CA ARG A 13 -7.86 -2.11 10.43
C ARG A 13 -6.74 -2.16 11.46
N GLU A 14 -6.60 -3.25 12.21
CA GLU A 14 -5.50 -3.45 13.16
C GLU A 14 -4.14 -3.49 12.45
N LEU A 15 -4.00 -4.33 11.42
CA LEU A 15 -2.79 -4.40 10.60
C LEU A 15 -2.36 -3.03 10.09
N MET A 16 -3.32 -2.27 9.56
CA MET A 16 -3.06 -0.95 9.00
C MET A 16 -2.78 0.12 10.05
N ARG A 17 -3.38 0.03 11.24
CA ARG A 17 -3.07 0.92 12.37
C ARG A 17 -1.64 0.71 12.83
N GLU A 18 -1.18 -0.53 12.93
CA GLU A 18 0.19 -0.85 13.28
C GLU A 18 1.20 -0.40 12.20
N PHE A 19 0.87 -0.62 10.93
CA PHE A 19 1.64 -0.12 9.79
C PHE A 19 1.79 1.40 9.86
N ARG A 20 0.67 2.13 9.99
CA ARG A 20 0.68 3.60 10.07
C ARG A 20 1.51 4.11 11.25
N ARG A 21 1.45 3.44 12.41
CA ARG A 21 2.19 3.82 13.61
C ARG A 21 3.71 3.64 13.45
N ASN A 22 4.14 2.56 12.81
CA ASN A 22 5.56 2.33 12.55
C ASN A 22 5.77 1.66 11.17
N PRO A 23 5.78 2.45 10.09
CA PRO A 23 5.79 1.91 8.73
C PRO A 23 7.06 1.10 8.41
N LEU A 24 8.19 1.46 9.01
CA LEU A 24 9.47 0.79 8.78
C LEU A 24 9.47 -0.63 9.34
N ILE A 25 9.00 -0.81 10.57
CA ILE A 25 8.96 -2.12 11.23
C ILE A 25 7.80 -2.97 10.68
N ASN A 26 6.64 -2.34 10.46
CA ASN A 26 5.39 -3.02 10.18
C ASN A 26 5.01 -3.02 8.69
N ALA A 27 5.96 -2.78 7.77
CA ALA A 27 5.70 -2.83 6.32
C ALA A 27 5.08 -4.17 5.88
N SER A 28 5.44 -5.28 6.53
CA SER A 28 4.88 -6.61 6.26
C SER A 28 3.37 -6.70 6.54
N ASN A 29 2.79 -5.80 7.34
CA ASN A 29 1.35 -5.77 7.56
C ASN A 29 0.58 -5.37 6.29
N VAL A 30 1.19 -4.64 5.36
CA VAL A 30 0.60 -4.37 4.04
C VAL A 30 0.51 -5.65 3.22
N PHE A 31 1.56 -6.48 3.26
CA PHE A 31 1.56 -7.80 2.62
C PHE A 31 0.44 -8.68 3.18
N TYR A 32 0.34 -8.76 4.51
CA TYR A 32 -0.70 -9.57 5.16
C TYR A 32 -2.11 -9.06 4.85
N ALA A 33 -2.32 -7.74 4.84
CA ALA A 33 -3.59 -7.14 4.42
C ALA A 33 -3.92 -7.51 2.97
N GLY A 34 -2.94 -7.41 2.06
CA GLY A 34 -3.07 -7.81 0.67
C GLY A 34 -3.48 -9.27 0.52
N MET A 35 -2.81 -10.19 1.21
CA MET A 35 -3.13 -11.61 1.21
C MET A 35 -4.56 -11.91 1.70
N VAL A 36 -4.99 -11.28 2.80
CA VAL A 36 -6.36 -11.46 3.33
C VAL A 36 -7.39 -10.99 2.32
N ILE A 37 -7.18 -9.80 1.73
CA ILE A 37 -8.09 -9.23 0.73
C ILE A 37 -8.13 -10.12 -0.53
N ALA A 38 -6.98 -10.64 -0.98
CA ALA A 38 -6.90 -11.51 -2.15
C ALA A 38 -7.66 -12.82 -1.94
N VAL A 39 -7.41 -13.48 -0.81
CA VAL A 39 -8.10 -14.73 -0.43
C VAL A 39 -9.60 -14.50 -0.31
N LEU A 40 -10.03 -13.38 0.29
CA LEU A 40 -11.45 -13.03 0.36
C LEU A 40 -12.04 -12.83 -1.04
N GLY A 41 -11.31 -12.18 -1.93
CA GLY A 41 -11.68 -12.04 -3.34
C GLY A 41 -11.88 -13.39 -4.03
N MET A 42 -11.03 -14.38 -3.75
CA MET A 42 -11.19 -15.75 -4.27
C MET A 42 -12.41 -16.47 -3.66
N ILE A 43 -12.64 -16.36 -2.36
CA ILE A 43 -13.76 -17.02 -1.67
C ILE A 43 -15.11 -16.42 -2.10
N LYS A 44 -15.17 -15.10 -2.30
CA LYS A 44 -16.38 -14.35 -2.65
C LYS A 44 -16.58 -14.17 -4.16
N ASP A 45 -15.68 -14.73 -4.98
CA ASP A 45 -15.66 -14.55 -6.44
C ASP A 45 -15.68 -13.06 -6.86
N SER A 46 -14.93 -12.23 -6.14
CA SER A 46 -14.78 -10.80 -6.43
C SER A 46 -13.40 -10.54 -7.06
N PRO A 47 -13.33 -10.30 -8.39
CA PRO A 47 -12.06 -10.06 -9.07
C PRO A 47 -11.40 -8.76 -8.60
N TYR A 48 -12.18 -7.73 -8.23
CA TYR A 48 -11.62 -6.48 -7.72
C TYR A 48 -10.88 -6.67 -6.40
N LEU A 49 -11.48 -7.36 -5.43
CA LEU A 49 -10.80 -7.68 -4.17
C LEU A 49 -9.53 -8.50 -4.44
N LYS A 50 -9.61 -9.49 -5.33
CA LYS A 50 -8.44 -10.29 -5.69
C LYS A 50 -7.28 -9.42 -6.19
N ILE A 51 -7.54 -8.57 -7.18
CA ILE A 51 -6.52 -7.72 -7.80
C ILE A 51 -5.98 -6.68 -6.80
N ILE A 52 -6.84 -6.08 -5.98
CA ILE A 52 -6.43 -5.16 -4.92
C ILE A 52 -5.45 -5.86 -3.97
N GLY A 53 -5.80 -7.07 -3.54
CA GLY A 53 -4.96 -7.87 -2.67
C GLY A 53 -3.59 -8.18 -3.27
N ASP A 54 -3.58 -8.64 -4.52
CA ASP A 54 -2.36 -8.96 -5.28
C ASP A 54 -1.45 -7.71 -5.43
N ILE A 55 -2.01 -6.55 -5.77
CA ILE A 55 -1.24 -5.30 -5.89
C ILE A 55 -0.59 -4.91 -4.56
N LEU A 56 -1.32 -5.03 -3.45
CA LEU A 56 -0.81 -4.70 -2.12
C LEU A 56 0.31 -5.66 -1.70
N SER A 57 0.13 -6.97 -1.90
CA SER A 57 1.17 -7.95 -1.57
C SER A 57 2.44 -7.70 -2.36
N ASP A 58 2.33 -7.51 -3.67
CA ASP A 58 3.48 -7.35 -4.58
C ASP A 58 4.19 -6.00 -4.41
N SER A 59 3.48 -4.98 -3.90
CA SER A 59 4.05 -3.65 -3.70
C SER A 59 4.75 -3.48 -2.36
N THR A 60 4.71 -4.48 -1.47
CA THR A 60 5.26 -4.37 -0.11
C THR A 60 6.73 -3.99 -0.09
N ASP A 61 7.55 -4.59 -0.96
CA ASP A 61 8.98 -4.26 -1.03
C ASP A 61 9.22 -2.86 -1.58
N LYS A 62 8.41 -2.40 -2.53
CA LYS A 62 8.49 -1.02 -3.05
C LYS A 62 8.17 -0.02 -1.95
N ILE A 63 7.13 -0.28 -1.17
CA ILE A 63 6.72 0.54 -0.03
C ILE A 63 7.82 0.56 1.02
N ARG A 64 8.39 -0.59 1.38
CA ARG A 64 9.52 -0.70 2.31
C ARG A 64 10.71 0.12 1.82
N ASN A 65 11.10 -0.02 0.56
CA ASN A 65 12.23 0.71 -0.02
C ASN A 65 12.00 2.22 0.01
N LEU A 66 10.79 2.70 -0.28
CA LEU A 66 10.43 4.12 -0.15
C LEU A 66 10.58 4.61 1.29
N ILE A 67 10.09 3.83 2.26
CA ILE A 67 10.19 4.18 3.69
C ILE A 67 11.65 4.17 4.14
N VAL A 68 12.46 3.21 3.70
CA VAL A 68 13.90 3.17 4.01
C VAL A 68 14.62 4.38 3.40
N ALA A 69 14.31 4.73 2.14
CA ALA A 69 14.89 5.89 1.47
C ALA A 69 14.70 7.19 2.27
N LYS A 70 13.54 7.38 2.93
CA LYS A 70 13.33 8.51 3.86
C LYS A 70 14.44 8.64 4.93
N TYR A 71 14.98 7.52 5.41
CA TYR A 71 16.03 7.49 6.44
C TYR A 71 17.44 7.38 5.86
N SER A 72 17.60 6.83 4.65
CA SER A 72 18.90 6.60 4.02
C SER A 72 19.44 7.80 3.23
N VAL A 73 18.61 8.79 2.93
CA VAL A 73 18.98 9.99 2.14
C VAL A 73 19.81 11.02 2.96
N LEU A 74 20.54 10.54 3.97
CA LEU A 74 21.49 11.33 4.76
C LEU A 74 22.66 11.77 3.85
N GLY A 75 22.67 13.06 3.46
CA GLY A 75 23.79 13.67 2.71
C GLY A 75 23.43 14.31 1.36
N THR A 76 22.18 14.19 0.88
CA THR A 76 21.72 14.92 -0.32
C THR A 76 21.19 16.31 0.02
N LEU A 77 21.12 17.22 -0.96
CA LEU A 77 20.43 18.52 -0.89
C LEU A 77 19.10 18.39 -0.12
N GLY A 78 18.92 19.16 0.97
CA GLY A 78 17.79 19.00 1.91
C GLY A 78 16.40 19.04 1.26
N GLU A 79 16.26 19.66 0.10
CA GLU A 79 15.03 19.68 -0.71
C GLU A 79 14.62 18.28 -1.21
N PHE A 80 15.60 17.44 -1.61
CA PHE A 80 15.33 16.06 -2.02
C PHE A 80 14.88 15.21 -0.84
N GLN A 81 15.54 15.34 0.32
CA GLN A 81 15.15 14.61 1.53
C GLN A 81 13.73 14.99 1.98
N ALA A 82 13.36 16.27 1.89
CA ALA A 82 12.02 16.75 2.20
C ALA A 82 10.96 16.18 1.23
N ALA A 83 11.28 16.14 -0.08
CA ALA A 83 10.40 15.56 -1.09
C ALA A 83 10.14 14.06 -0.85
N TYR A 84 11.18 13.27 -0.60
CA TYR A 84 11.06 11.84 -0.29
C TYR A 84 10.30 11.58 1.01
N THR A 85 10.56 12.39 2.04
CA THR A 85 9.84 12.29 3.32
C THR A 85 8.35 12.49 3.13
N LYS A 86 7.96 13.59 2.44
CA LYS A 86 6.56 13.92 2.17
C LYS A 86 5.89 12.83 1.33
N LEU A 87 6.60 12.29 0.35
CA LEU A 87 6.09 11.20 -0.49
C LEU A 87 5.86 9.92 0.30
N ALA A 88 6.81 9.52 1.14
CA ALA A 88 6.69 8.33 1.98
C ALA A 88 5.51 8.45 2.93
N GLU A 89 5.34 9.60 3.60
CA GLU A 89 4.22 9.86 4.50
C GLU A 89 2.88 9.86 3.76
N ALA A 90 2.79 10.53 2.62
CA ALA A 90 1.58 10.53 1.80
C ALA A 90 1.21 9.12 1.31
N THR A 91 2.20 8.32 0.93
CA THR A 91 2.00 6.94 0.48
C THR A 91 1.48 6.05 1.61
N VAL A 92 2.07 6.16 2.81
CA VAL A 92 1.63 5.42 4.00
C VAL A 92 0.19 5.76 4.35
N GLU A 93 -0.15 7.06 4.39
CA GLU A 93 -1.50 7.52 4.70
C GLU A 93 -2.53 7.08 3.66
N GLU A 94 -2.16 7.13 2.38
CA GLU A 94 -3.06 6.74 1.30
C GLU A 94 -3.32 5.22 1.30
N ILE A 95 -2.30 4.39 1.51
CA ILE A 95 -2.47 2.93 1.66
C ILE A 95 -3.35 2.64 2.88
N TYR A 96 -3.08 3.28 4.03
CA TYR A 96 -3.90 3.17 5.22
C TYR A 96 -5.37 3.48 4.90
N ARG A 97 -5.65 4.61 4.25
CA ARG A 97 -7.00 5.03 3.88
C ARG A 97 -7.68 4.04 2.94
N LEU A 98 -6.99 3.61 1.89
CA LEU A 98 -7.56 2.71 0.88
C LEU A 98 -7.90 1.33 1.44
N VAL A 99 -7.02 0.77 2.28
CA VAL A 99 -7.31 -0.52 2.93
C VAL A 99 -8.46 -0.40 3.94
N ASN A 100 -8.62 0.73 4.64
CA ASN A 100 -9.79 0.96 5.49
C ASN A 100 -11.09 1.02 4.67
N VAL A 101 -11.08 1.65 3.50
CA VAL A 101 -12.25 1.66 2.60
C VAL A 101 -12.61 0.23 2.16
N VAL A 102 -11.61 -0.61 1.87
CA VAL A 102 -11.83 -2.03 1.57
C VAL A 102 -12.42 -2.76 2.77
N ALA A 103 -11.93 -2.51 3.98
CA ALA A 103 -12.47 -3.08 5.20
C ALA A 103 -13.94 -2.70 5.42
N ASP A 104 -14.32 -1.44 5.17
CA ASP A 104 -15.71 -0.98 5.25
C ASP A 104 -16.61 -1.74 4.26
N ILE A 105 -16.16 -1.89 3.01
CA ILE A 105 -16.90 -2.63 1.96
C ILE A 105 -17.09 -4.11 2.37
N ILE A 106 -16.06 -4.72 2.95
CA ILE A 106 -16.11 -6.11 3.43
C ILE A 106 -17.09 -6.26 4.59
N GLU A 107 -17.11 -5.31 5.52
CA GLU A 107 -18.02 -5.29 6.66
C GLU A 107 -19.48 -5.11 6.24
N GLU A 108 -19.73 -4.24 5.24
CA GLU A 108 -21.05 -4.01 4.64
C GLU A 108 -21.56 -5.24 3.86
N GLY A 109 -20.66 -6.11 3.40
CA GLY A 109 -20.99 -7.33 2.67
C GLY A 109 -21.30 -7.13 1.17
N ASP A 110 -21.12 -5.92 0.64
CA ASP A 110 -21.42 -5.60 -0.76
C ASP A 110 -20.14 -5.51 -1.62
N ALA A 111 -19.61 -6.67 -2.02
CA ALA A 111 -18.37 -6.76 -2.80
C ALA A 111 -18.54 -6.47 -4.31
N ARG A 112 -19.70 -5.95 -4.75
CA ARG A 112 -20.01 -5.67 -6.18
C ARG A 112 -19.82 -4.21 -6.57
N ASP A 113 -19.06 -3.49 -5.76
CA ASP A 113 -19.15 -2.04 -5.65
C ASP A 113 -18.21 -1.29 -6.63
N ALA A 114 -18.74 -0.25 -7.26
CA ALA A 114 -17.94 0.75 -8.00
C ALA A 114 -16.86 1.38 -7.10
N ARG A 115 -17.06 1.37 -5.78
CA ARG A 115 -16.05 1.77 -4.79
C ARG A 115 -14.78 0.93 -4.86
N LEU A 116 -14.86 -0.38 -5.12
CA LEU A 116 -13.67 -1.23 -5.28
C LEU A 116 -12.88 -0.87 -6.55
N ALA A 117 -13.58 -0.48 -7.63
CA ALA A 117 -12.91 0.01 -8.84
C ALA A 117 -12.18 1.34 -8.59
N ASP A 118 -12.77 2.26 -7.81
CA ASP A 118 -12.10 3.50 -7.40
C ASP A 118 -10.86 3.23 -6.52
N VAL A 119 -10.96 2.30 -5.57
CA VAL A 119 -9.80 1.86 -4.76
C VAL A 119 -8.71 1.30 -5.65
N LEU A 120 -9.05 0.40 -6.58
CA LEU A 120 -8.11 -0.20 -7.51
C LEU A 120 -7.37 0.86 -8.34
N ASN A 121 -8.11 1.81 -8.92
CA ASN A 121 -7.52 2.89 -9.71
C ASN A 121 -6.53 3.73 -8.88
N LYS A 122 -6.87 4.04 -7.63
CA LYS A 122 -5.99 4.80 -6.73
C LYS A 122 -4.75 4.01 -6.32
N LEU A 123 -4.89 2.72 -6.04
CA LEU A 123 -3.74 1.85 -5.77
C LEU A 123 -2.83 1.73 -6.97
N TYR A 124 -3.39 1.60 -8.18
CA TYR A 124 -2.61 1.53 -9.41
C TYR A 124 -1.82 2.83 -9.65
N ASP A 125 -2.48 3.98 -9.55
CA ASP A 125 -1.84 5.29 -9.69
C ASP A 125 -0.72 5.49 -8.65
N LEU A 126 -0.96 5.11 -7.40
CA LEU A 126 0.02 5.24 -6.32
C LEU A 126 1.21 4.27 -6.49
N LEU A 127 0.95 2.98 -6.64
CA LEU A 127 1.92 1.90 -6.48
C LEU A 127 2.56 1.44 -7.79
N VAL A 128 1.86 1.62 -8.92
CA VAL A 128 2.32 1.20 -10.24
C VAL A 128 2.82 2.37 -11.07
N VAL A 129 2.17 3.54 -10.97
CA VAL A 129 2.57 4.71 -11.77
C VAL A 129 3.57 5.57 -11.00
N LYS A 130 3.21 6.07 -9.82
CA LYS A 130 4.02 7.08 -9.11
C LYS A 130 5.30 6.51 -8.49
N LEU A 131 5.22 5.33 -7.88
CA LEU A 131 6.35 4.72 -7.19
C LEU A 131 7.52 4.30 -8.11
N PRO A 132 7.31 3.64 -9.27
CA PRO A 132 8.41 3.23 -10.15
C PRO A 132 9.10 4.37 -10.89
N VAL A 133 8.37 5.41 -11.29
CA VAL A 133 8.92 6.54 -12.06
C VAL A 133 10.01 7.28 -11.28
N MET A 134 9.98 7.22 -9.95
CA MET A 134 10.96 7.89 -9.09
C MET A 134 12.21 7.04 -8.77
N GLY A 135 12.22 5.74 -9.13
CA GLY A 135 13.38 4.87 -9.00
C GLY A 135 14.33 4.90 -10.21
N VAL A 136 13.94 5.52 -11.33
CA VAL A 136 14.66 5.44 -12.62
C VAL A 136 15.54 6.67 -12.91
N SER A 137 15.44 7.76 -12.15
CA SER A 137 16.20 9.00 -12.42
C SER A 137 17.31 9.29 -11.40
N VAL A 138 18.03 8.25 -10.98
CA VAL A 138 19.36 8.42 -10.37
C VAL A 138 20.35 7.50 -11.10
N THR A 139 20.49 7.71 -12.41
CA THR A 139 21.75 7.36 -13.08
C THR A 139 22.73 8.45 -12.67
N ILE A 140 23.59 8.14 -11.69
CA ILE A 140 24.75 8.98 -11.42
C ILE A 140 25.63 8.82 -12.66
N GLU A 141 25.60 9.79 -13.56
CA GLU A 141 26.65 9.92 -14.57
C GLU A 141 27.96 10.08 -13.80
N ALA A 142 28.81 9.06 -13.88
CA ALA A 142 30.17 9.15 -13.37
C ALA A 142 30.87 10.29 -14.14
N PRO A 143 31.63 11.17 -13.47
CA PRO A 143 32.38 12.20 -14.17
C PRO A 143 33.36 11.52 -15.13
N GLU A 144 33.28 11.88 -16.40
CA GLU A 144 34.25 11.45 -17.41
C GLU A 144 35.64 11.98 -17.01
N GLU A 145 36.63 11.08 -16.95
CA GLU A 145 38.05 11.39 -16.67
C GLU A 145 38.72 12.12 -17.83
#